data_AF-A0A8S8Z7N1-F1
#
_entry.id   AF-A0A8S8Z7N1-F1
#
_cell.length_a   1.000
_cell.length_b   1.000
_cell.length_c   1.000
_cell.angle_alpha   90.00
_cell.angle_beta   90.00
_cell.angle_gamma   90.00
#
_symmetry.space_group_name_H-M   'P 1'
#
loop_
_entity.id
_entity.type
_entity.pdbx_description
1 polymer ?
#
loop_
_entity_poly.entity_id
_entity_poly.type
_entity_poly.pdbx_seq_one_letter_code
_entity_poly.pdbx_strand_id
1 'polypeptide(L)' 'MIIVFYFLHEGAHVKIDVNNDLLPALDNANLNKVFVTKHLGTDEKMIDLILERAREVEDAN' A
#
# COMPACT_ATOMS: atom_id res chain seq x y z
N MET A 1 -4.53 -1.62 15.39
CA MET A 1 -3.94 -0.65 14.44
C MET A 1 -4.00 -1.23 13.05
N ILE A 2 -4.23 -0.42 12.02
CA ILE A 2 -4.19 -0.86 10.61
C ILE A 2 -3.08 -0.07 9.93
N ILE A 3 -2.17 -0.78 9.26
CA ILE A 3 -1.07 -0.20 8.48
C ILE A 3 -1.37 -0.47 7.02
N VAL A 4 -1.49 0.61 6.25
CA VAL A 4 -1.78 0.57 4.81
C VAL A 4 -0.55 1.03 4.05
N PHE A 5 -0.09 0.19 3.13
CA PHE A 5 1.06 0.50 2.29
C PHE A 5 0.68 1.37 1.11
N TYR A 6 1.14 2.62 1.13
CA TYR A 6 0.92 3.61 0.08
C TYR A 6 1.93 3.49 -1.07
N PHE A 7 2.18 2.26 -1.51
CA PHE A 7 2.94 1.96 -2.72
C PHE A 7 2.12 1.00 -3.61
N LEU A 8 2.42 1.01 -4.90
CA LEU A 8 1.60 0.32 -5.90
C LEU A 8 2.05 -1.12 -6.21
N HIS A 9 3.27 -1.51 -5.87
CA HIS A 9 3.80 -2.85 -6.14
C HIS A 9 4.83 -3.28 -5.10
N GLU A 10 5.08 -4.58 -5.01
CA GLU A 10 6.16 -5.11 -4.16
C GLU A 10 7.53 -4.87 -4.80
N GLY A 11 8.15 -3.74 -4.43
CA GLY A 11 9.55 -3.43 -4.77
C GLY A 11 10.53 -3.89 -3.68
N ALA A 12 11.80 -3.47 -3.80
CA ALA A 12 12.83 -3.70 -2.79
C ALA A 12 12.41 -3.18 -1.39
N HIS A 13 11.61 -2.10 -1.35
CA HIS A 13 11.01 -1.53 -0.16
C HIS A 13 10.18 -2.51 0.68
N VAL A 14 9.47 -3.46 0.06
CA VAL A 14 8.71 -4.47 0.84
C VAL A 14 9.64 -5.44 1.53
N LYS A 15 10.67 -5.90 0.82
CA LYS A 15 11.60 -6.89 1.37
C LYS A 15 12.44 -6.33 2.50
N ILE A 16 12.82 -5.05 2.42
CA ILE A 16 13.69 -4.39 3.39
C ILE A 16 12.85 -3.71 4.47
N ASP A 17 12.07 -2.70 4.12
CA ASP A 17 11.44 -1.80 5.09
C ASP A 17 10.34 -2.49 5.92
N VAL A 18 9.60 -3.43 5.33
CA VAL A 18 8.54 -4.14 6.07
C VAL A 18 9.12 -5.21 6.99
N ASN A 19 9.98 -6.08 6.47
CA ASN A 19 10.46 -7.23 7.22
C ASN A 19 11.57 -6.87 8.21
N ASN A 20 12.46 -5.93 7.86
CA ASN A 20 13.62 -5.60 8.68
C ASN A 20 13.34 -4.44 9.64
N ASP A 21 12.41 -3.54 9.31
CA ASP A 21 12.14 -2.35 10.16
C ASP A 21 10.77 -2.43 10.82
N LEU A 22 9.70 -2.55 10.03
CA LEU A 22 8.33 -2.48 10.57
C LEU A 22 8.01 -3.65 11.50
N LEU A 23 8.16 -4.89 11.06
CA LEU A 23 7.80 -6.06 11.87
C LEU A 23 8.60 -6.10 13.21
N PRO A 24 9.92 -5.86 13.22
CA PRO A 24 10.68 -5.79 14.48
C PRO A 24 10.25 -4.62 15.37
N ALA A 25 9.92 -3.45 14.80
CA ALA A 25 9.44 -2.32 15.58
C ALA A 25 8.10 -2.63 16.27
N LEU A 26 7.18 -3.32 15.59
CA LEU A 26 5.89 -3.73 16.16
C LEU A 26 6.08 -4.72 17.32
N ASP A 27 7.00 -5.69 17.15
CA ASP A 27 7.33 -6.68 18.19
C ASP A 27 7.96 -6.01 19.41
N ASN A 28 8.96 -5.14 19.20
CA ASN A 28 9.61 -4.37 20.27
C ASN A 28 8.62 -3.48 21.05
N ALA A 29 7.57 -3.00 20.39
CA ALA A 29 6.53 -2.19 21.01
C ALA A 29 5.42 -3.02 21.69
N ASN A 30 5.48 -4.36 21.67
CA ASN A 30 4.41 -5.28 22.10
C ASN A 30 3.06 -4.99 21.40
N LEU A 31 3.10 -4.52 20.15
CA LEU A 31 1.93 -4.22 19.35
C LEU A 31 1.50 -5.45 18.55
N ASN A 32 0.83 -6.37 19.23
CA ASN A 32 0.50 -7.69 18.67
C ASN A 32 -0.87 -7.70 17.94
N LYS A 33 -1.63 -6.60 18.05
CA LYS A 33 -2.97 -6.42 17.42
C LYS A 33 -2.88 -5.42 16.27
N VAL A 34 -2.10 -5.77 15.25
CA VAL A 34 -1.87 -4.96 14.06
C VAL A 34 -2.29 -5.74 12.83
N PHE A 35 -3.00 -5.07 11.93
CA PHE A 35 -3.30 -5.57 10.60
C PHE A 35 -2.45 -4.80 9.60
N VAL A 36 -1.66 -5.50 8.82
CA VAL A 36 -0.86 -4.93 7.73
C VAL A 36 -1.51 -5.36 6.42
N THR A 37 -1.89 -4.41 5.58
CA THR A 37 -2.51 -4.71 4.28
C THR A 37 -1.45 -5.13 3.27
N LYS A 38 -1.88 -5.71 2.15
CA LYS A 38 -1.06 -5.71 0.93
C LYS A 38 -0.89 -4.28 0.39
N HIS A 39 -0.03 -4.11 -0.59
CA HIS A 39 0.16 -2.83 -1.28
C HIS A 39 -1.11 -2.38 -2.01
N LEU A 40 -1.28 -1.06 -2.14
CA LEU A 40 -2.49 -0.44 -2.67
C LEU A 40 -2.81 -0.91 -4.10
N GLY A 41 -1.79 -1.15 -4.92
CA GLY A 41 -1.98 -1.65 -6.30
C GLY A 41 -2.50 -3.08 -6.41
N THR A 42 -2.78 -3.78 -5.30
CA THR A 42 -3.54 -5.05 -5.33
C THR A 42 -5.05 -4.85 -5.37
N ASP A 43 -5.56 -3.65 -5.06
CA ASP A 43 -7.00 -3.38 -5.01
C ASP A 43 -7.54 -3.04 -6.40
N GLU A 44 -8.62 -3.69 -6.81
CA GLU A 44 -9.28 -3.47 -8.12
C GLU A 44 -9.77 -2.03 -8.29
N LYS A 45 -10.10 -1.32 -7.20
CA LYS A 45 -10.49 0.09 -7.26
C LYS A 45 -9.38 1.00 -7.78
N MET A 46 -8.12 0.56 -7.72
CA MET A 46 -7.03 1.28 -8.38
C MET A 46 -7.18 1.29 -9.89
N ILE A 47 -7.78 0.25 -10.48
CA ILE A 47 -8.08 0.21 -11.92
C ILE A 47 -9.13 1.26 -12.24
N ASP A 48 -10.24 1.29 -11.49
CA ASP A 48 -11.32 2.26 -11.67
C ASP A 48 -10.79 3.69 -11.55
N LEU A 49 -9.97 3.96 -10.53
CA LEU A 49 -9.36 5.26 -10.29
C LEU A 49 -8.50 5.71 -11.48
N ILE A 50 -7.66 4.81 -12.02
CA ILE A 50 -6.79 5.13 -13.15
C ILE A 50 -7.64 5.41 -14.41
N LEU A 51 -8.67 4.62 -14.66
CA LEU A 51 -9.57 4.81 -15.80
C LEU A 51 -10.35 6.12 -15.70
N GLU A 52 -10.82 6.49 -14.50
CA GLU A 52 -11.50 7.77 -14.25
C GLU A 52 -10.59 8.95 -14.56
N ARG A 53 -9.37 8.96 -14.02
CA ARG A 53 -8.39 10.04 -14.25
C ARG A 53 -7.97 10.14 -15.73
N ALA A 54 -7.92 9.02 -16.46
CA ALA A 54 -7.64 9.03 -17.89
C ALA A 54 -8.78 9.71 -18.67
N ARG A 55 -10.04 9.37 -18.38
CA ARG A 55 -11.22 9.96 -19.02
C ARG A 55 -11.35 11.46 -18.78
N GLU A 56 -11.03 11.93 -17.56
CA GLU A 56 -11.03 13.36 -17.25
C GLU A 56 -10.16 14.19 -18.20
N VAL A 57 -9.03 13.64 -18.63
CA VAL A 57 -8.13 14.30 -19.59
C VAL A 57 -8.68 14.24 -21.01
N GLU A 58 -9.32 13.12 -21.38
CA GLU A 58 -9.96 12.97 -22.69
C GLU A 58 -11.13 13.95 -22.87
N ASP A 59 -11.98 14.11 -21.84
CA ASP A 59 -13.15 15.00 -21.86
C ASP A 59 -12.79 16.50 -21.75
N ALA A 60 -11.56 16.83 -21.36
CA ALA A 60 -11.09 18.21 -21.23
C ALA A 60 -10.56 18.82 -22.55
N ASN A 61 -10.50 18.05 -23.65
CA ASN A 61 -10.10 18.50 -24.99
C ASN A 61 -11.32 18.74 -25.91
#